data_AF-A0A3M1LKD6-F1
#
_entry.id   AF-A0A3M1LKD6-F1
#
_cell.length_a   1.000
_cell.length_b   1.000
_cell.length_c   1.000
_cell.angle_alpha   90.00
_cell.angle_beta   90.00
_cell.angle_gamma   90.00
#
_symmetry.space_group_name_H-M   'P 1'
#
loop_
_entity.id
_entity.type
_entity.pdbx_description
1 polymer ?
#
loop_
_entity_poly.entity_id
_entity_poly.type
_entity_poly.pdbx_seq_one_letter_code
_entity_poly.pdbx_strand_id
1 'polypeptide(L)'
;LVGAASSANALESQFLTRVRRGLIVGGAAALLVALGLGFLLFRQITAPLGRLAAAADQIATGNLDVRVKAAGQDELGRVADAFNRMVISLAQAERLRRDMTADIAHELRTPLTVIQGNLEAVLDGIYPADTQHLGPVLDKVRLLIRLVEDLRTLSLAEAGELPLHRQPTDLVALARRVVAGFRASAAEKGVAIEVTAAALPPVSVDAGRIEQVLGNLLDNAVRHTPAGGRVTLSLRQDDREPHRRIRVAVTDTGPGIPPEALPHIFERFYRAERDRARRSGGTGLGLAIVKGIVEAHGGQVWAESAKGRGTTIGFWLPLG
;
A
#
# COMPACT_ATOMS: atom_id res chain seq x y z
N LEU A 1 23.51 -99.64 13.13
CA LEU A 1 22.65 -98.83 12.22
C LEU A 1 21.75 -97.82 12.94
N VAL A 2 21.41 -97.99 14.23
CA VAL A 2 20.54 -97.04 14.98
C VAL A 2 21.25 -95.73 15.39
N GLY A 3 22.56 -95.74 15.66
CA GLY A 3 23.31 -94.55 16.11
C GLY A 3 23.62 -93.48 15.04
N ALA A 4 23.55 -93.83 13.74
CA ALA A 4 23.79 -92.91 12.63
C ALA A 4 22.52 -92.11 12.24
N ALA A 5 21.33 -92.70 12.45
CA ALA A 5 20.06 -92.01 12.24
C ALA A 5 19.77 -90.99 13.37
N SER A 6 20.18 -91.29 14.60
CA SER A 6 20.05 -90.35 15.73
C SER A 6 20.98 -89.14 15.62
N SER A 7 22.19 -89.30 15.07
CA SER A 7 23.12 -88.19 14.85
C SER A 7 22.72 -87.30 13.67
N ALA A 8 22.17 -87.88 12.59
CA ALA A 8 21.61 -87.12 11.46
C ALA A 8 20.42 -86.25 11.90
N ASN A 9 19.47 -86.80 12.66
CA ASN A 9 18.33 -86.04 13.20
C ASN A 9 18.78 -84.96 14.21
N ALA A 10 19.85 -85.20 14.97
CA ALA A 10 20.42 -84.20 15.88
C ALA A 10 21.10 -83.03 15.13
N LEU A 11 21.79 -83.31 14.03
CA LEU A 11 22.41 -82.29 13.17
C LEU A 11 21.35 -81.47 12.43
N GLU A 12 20.29 -82.11 11.92
CA GLU A 12 19.17 -81.45 11.24
C GLU A 12 18.41 -80.53 12.19
N SER A 13 18.07 -81.01 13.40
CA SER A 13 17.41 -80.18 14.42
C SER A 13 18.28 -79.01 14.89
N GLN A 14 19.60 -79.19 15.03
CA GLN A 14 20.53 -78.10 15.33
C GLN A 14 20.64 -77.07 14.19
N PHE A 15 20.65 -77.52 12.92
CA PHE A 15 20.66 -76.64 11.75
C PHE A 15 19.37 -75.81 11.68
N LEU A 16 18.21 -76.46 11.77
CA LEU A 16 16.91 -75.78 11.75
C LEU A 16 16.78 -74.77 12.90
N THR A 17 17.31 -75.08 14.09
CA THR A 17 17.32 -74.16 15.23
C THR A 17 18.21 -72.94 14.99
N ARG A 18 19.39 -73.11 14.36
CA ARG A 18 20.29 -72.00 14.00
C ARG A 18 19.68 -71.11 12.91
N VAL A 19 19.10 -71.70 11.87
CA VAL A 19 18.40 -70.95 10.81
C VAL A 19 17.23 -70.17 11.38
N ARG A 20 16.36 -70.82 12.20
CA ARG A 20 15.24 -70.15 12.87
C ARG A 20 15.70 -69.01 13.77
N ARG A 21 16.76 -69.20 14.57
CA ARG A 21 17.32 -68.14 15.41
C ARG A 21 17.88 -66.99 14.59
N GLY A 22 18.58 -67.27 13.49
CA GLY A 22 19.08 -66.28 12.55
C GLY A 22 17.96 -65.45 11.92
N LEU A 23 16.88 -66.11 11.49
CA LEU A 23 15.69 -65.44 10.94
C LEU A 23 15.00 -64.55 11.99
N ILE A 24 14.85 -65.02 13.23
CA ILE A 24 14.23 -64.23 14.31
C ILE A 24 15.09 -63.00 14.64
N VAL A 25 16.40 -63.17 14.80
CA VAL A 25 17.30 -62.05 15.14
C VAL A 25 17.39 -61.06 13.98
N GLY A 26 17.54 -61.55 12.74
CA GLY A 26 17.57 -60.72 11.54
C GLY A 26 16.25 -59.96 11.35
N GLY A 27 15.12 -60.63 11.53
CA GLY A 27 13.79 -60.02 11.45
C GLY A 27 13.57 -58.96 12.54
N ALA A 28 13.97 -59.25 13.79
CA ALA A 28 13.88 -58.29 14.89
C ALA A 28 14.78 -57.06 14.66
N ALA A 29 16.01 -57.25 14.18
CA ALA A 29 16.91 -56.16 13.84
C ALA A 29 16.35 -55.28 12.70
N ALA A 30 15.85 -55.91 11.63
CA ALA A 30 15.22 -55.19 10.52
C ALA A 30 14.00 -54.38 10.98
N LEU A 31 13.16 -54.94 11.85
CA LEU A 31 12.01 -54.26 12.42
C LEU A 31 12.41 -53.04 13.25
N LEU A 32 13.45 -53.16 14.08
CA LEU A 32 13.97 -52.04 14.86
C LEU A 32 14.49 -50.90 13.97
N VAL A 33 15.21 -51.22 12.90
CA VAL A 33 15.68 -50.22 11.93
C VAL A 33 14.50 -49.55 11.23
N ALA A 34 13.51 -50.32 10.79
CA ALA A 34 12.31 -49.78 10.14
C ALA A 34 11.53 -48.83 11.06
N LEU A 35 11.33 -49.21 12.33
CA LEU A 35 10.69 -48.35 13.33
C LEU A 35 11.51 -47.08 13.63
N GLY A 36 12.83 -47.19 13.73
CA GLY A 36 13.73 -46.06 13.92
C GLY A 36 13.67 -45.08 12.75
N LEU A 37 13.72 -45.57 11.51
CA LEU A 37 13.61 -44.75 10.31
C LEU A 37 12.22 -44.09 10.21
N GLY A 38 11.15 -44.84 10.51
CA GLY A 38 9.79 -44.31 10.54
C GLY A 38 9.62 -43.19 11.57
N PHE A 39 10.20 -43.36 12.77
CA PHE A 39 10.21 -42.32 13.80
C PHE A 39 10.99 -41.07 13.38
N LEU A 40 12.14 -41.24 12.71
CA LEU A 40 12.93 -40.14 12.16
C LEU A 40 12.16 -39.37 11.09
N LEU A 41 11.56 -40.07 10.11
CA LEU A 41 10.73 -39.45 9.07
C LEU A 41 9.53 -38.71 9.67
N PHE A 42 8.87 -39.30 10.67
CA PHE A 42 7.78 -38.64 11.38
C PHE A 42 8.23 -37.35 12.04
N ARG A 43 9.38 -37.32 12.73
CA ARG A 43 9.88 -36.13 13.41
C ARG A 43 10.44 -35.07 12.46
N GLN A 44 11.11 -35.47 11.38
CA GLN A 44 11.75 -34.54 10.45
C GLN A 44 10.80 -34.00 9.39
N ILE A 45 9.77 -34.75 8.98
CA ILE A 45 8.91 -34.38 7.85
C ILE A 45 7.44 -34.26 8.29
N THR A 46 6.84 -35.33 8.80
CA THR A 46 5.38 -35.38 9.04
C THR A 46 4.93 -34.40 10.14
N ALA A 47 5.64 -34.34 11.27
CA ALA A 47 5.25 -33.49 12.39
C ALA A 47 5.41 -31.98 12.10
N PRO A 48 6.48 -31.48 11.44
CA PRO A 48 6.53 -30.10 10.97
C PRO A 48 5.43 -29.73 9.97
N LEU A 49 5.11 -30.60 9.01
CA LEU A 49 4.04 -30.36 8.04
C LEU A 49 2.67 -30.28 8.73
N GLY A 50 2.40 -31.16 9.70
CA GLY A 50 1.18 -31.08 10.51
C GLY A 50 1.04 -29.76 11.27
N ARG A 51 2.15 -29.20 11.77
CA ARG A 51 2.17 -27.88 12.42
C ARG A 51 1.86 -26.74 11.44
N LEU A 52 2.38 -26.80 10.21
CA LEU A 52 2.05 -25.83 9.16
C LEU A 52 0.57 -25.90 8.77
N ALA A 53 0.03 -27.11 8.60
CA ALA A 53 -1.39 -27.30 8.31
C ALA A 53 -2.29 -26.73 9.42
N ALA A 54 -1.99 -27.06 10.69
CA ALA A 54 -2.74 -26.51 11.82
C ALA A 54 -2.63 -24.98 11.95
N ALA A 55 -1.49 -24.39 11.57
CA ALA A 55 -1.33 -22.94 11.52
C ALA A 55 -2.13 -22.31 10.37
N ALA A 56 -2.19 -22.97 9.20
CA ALA A 56 -3.00 -22.52 8.07
C ALA A 56 -4.51 -22.52 8.41
N ASP A 57 -5.00 -23.55 9.11
CA ASP A 57 -6.40 -23.59 9.57
C ASP A 57 -6.73 -22.46 10.55
N GLN A 58 -5.78 -22.10 11.43
CA GLN A 58 -5.96 -20.95 12.33
C GLN A 58 -5.99 -19.61 11.58
N ILE A 59 -5.20 -19.47 10.51
CA ILE A 59 -5.25 -18.27 9.65
C ILE A 59 -6.59 -18.20 8.90
N ALA A 60 -7.08 -19.33 8.39
CA ALA A 60 -8.37 -19.40 7.71
C ALA A 60 -9.55 -18.99 8.61
N THR A 61 -9.42 -19.20 9.92
CA THR A 61 -10.39 -18.76 10.94
C THR A 61 -10.14 -17.34 11.46
N GLY A 62 -9.15 -16.62 10.92
CA GLY A 62 -8.89 -15.21 11.20
C GLY A 62 -7.78 -14.92 12.22
N ASN A 63 -7.11 -15.94 12.77
CA ASN A 63 -5.99 -15.74 13.68
C ASN A 63 -4.67 -15.53 12.91
N LEU A 64 -4.27 -14.26 12.74
CA LEU A 64 -3.06 -13.87 12.02
C LEU A 64 -1.81 -13.70 12.91
N ASP A 65 -1.93 -14.00 14.20
CA ASP A 65 -0.82 -13.92 15.16
C ASP A 65 -0.03 -15.24 15.27
N VAL A 66 -0.50 -16.29 14.60
CA VAL A 66 0.16 -17.60 14.57
C VAL A 66 1.51 -17.51 13.87
N ARG A 67 2.53 -18.11 14.47
CA ARG A 67 3.88 -18.23 13.90
C ARG A 67 4.35 -19.67 13.99
N VAL A 68 4.95 -20.16 12.91
CA VAL A 68 5.54 -21.49 12.86
C VAL A 68 7.03 -21.37 13.07
N LYS A 69 7.58 -22.02 14.10
CA LYS A 69 9.04 -22.04 14.31
C LYS A 69 9.71 -22.79 13.16
N ALA A 70 10.65 -22.13 12.46
CA ALA A 70 11.50 -22.78 11.49
C ALA A 70 12.36 -23.84 12.19
N ALA A 71 12.24 -25.10 11.77
CA ALA A 71 12.99 -26.21 12.33
C ALA A 71 14.15 -26.56 11.39
N GLY A 72 15.22 -25.77 11.42
CA GLY A 72 16.43 -26.02 10.62
C GLY A 72 16.62 -25.08 9.42
N GLN A 73 17.75 -25.22 8.72
CA GLN A 73 18.11 -24.46 7.50
C GLN A 73 17.84 -25.24 6.20
N ASP A 74 17.04 -26.30 6.29
CA ASP A 74 16.65 -27.16 5.17
C ASP A 74 15.46 -26.56 4.39
N GLU A 75 14.98 -27.30 3.40
CA GLU A 75 13.84 -26.92 2.57
C GLU A 75 12.58 -26.68 3.40
N LEU A 76 12.37 -27.44 4.47
CA LEU A 76 11.24 -27.28 5.39
C LEU A 76 11.35 -25.99 6.20
N GLY A 77 12.55 -25.62 6.66
CA GLY A 77 12.84 -24.33 7.26
C GLY A 77 12.49 -23.17 6.31
N ARG A 78 12.91 -23.26 5.05
CA ARG A 78 12.59 -22.25 4.02
C ARG A 78 11.09 -22.10 3.78
N VAL A 79 10.34 -23.20 3.78
CA VAL A 79 8.87 -23.17 3.66
C VAL A 79 8.22 -22.52 4.88
N ALA A 80 8.69 -22.84 6.09
CA ALA A 80 8.19 -22.20 7.32
C ALA A 80 8.46 -20.68 7.31
N ASP A 81 9.63 -20.25 6.86
CA ASP A 81 9.97 -18.83 6.72
C ASP A 81 9.12 -18.13 5.66
N ALA A 82 8.92 -18.76 4.50
CA ALA A 82 8.04 -18.24 3.46
C ALA A 82 6.58 -18.13 3.95
N PHE A 83 6.11 -19.14 4.68
CA PHE A 83 4.80 -19.12 5.33
C PHE A 83 4.70 -17.95 6.31
N ASN A 84 5.64 -17.80 7.24
CA ASN A 84 5.62 -16.70 8.21
C ASN A 84 5.65 -15.32 7.54
N ARG A 85 6.44 -15.13 6.46
CA ARG A 85 6.42 -13.89 5.66
C ARG A 85 5.05 -13.63 5.07
N MET A 86 4.41 -14.64 4.49
CA MET A 86 3.04 -14.54 3.97
C MET A 86 2.05 -14.15 5.07
N VAL A 87 2.13 -14.74 6.27
CA VAL A 87 1.25 -14.38 7.41
C VAL A 87 1.44 -12.92 7.82
N ILE A 88 2.69 -12.45 7.88
CA ILE A 88 3.00 -11.04 8.21
C ILE A 88 2.41 -10.10 7.16
N SER A 89 2.63 -10.38 5.87
CA SER A 89 2.08 -9.57 4.79
C SER A 89 0.55 -9.56 4.79
N LEU A 90 -0.08 -10.71 5.04
CA LEU A 90 -1.54 -10.81 5.15
C LEU A 90 -2.07 -10.01 6.36
N ALA A 91 -1.41 -10.11 7.52
CA ALA A 91 -1.75 -9.34 8.71
C ALA A 91 -1.64 -7.83 8.48
N GLN A 92 -0.59 -7.40 7.77
CA GLN A 92 -0.41 -5.99 7.39
C GLN A 92 -1.50 -5.53 6.43
N ALA A 93 -1.80 -6.31 5.38
CA ALA A 93 -2.87 -5.99 4.43
C ALA A 93 -4.24 -5.89 5.11
N GLU A 94 -4.56 -6.83 6.00
CA GLU A 94 -5.83 -6.84 6.71
C GLU A 94 -5.95 -5.68 7.72
N ARG A 95 -4.86 -5.33 8.41
CA ARG A 95 -4.81 -4.11 9.24
C ARG A 95 -5.02 -2.85 8.39
N LEU A 96 -4.28 -2.72 7.30
CA LEU A 96 -4.40 -1.59 6.38
C LEU A 96 -5.83 -1.46 5.83
N ARG A 97 -6.48 -2.57 5.49
CA ARG A 97 -7.88 -2.59 5.04
C ARG A 97 -8.86 -2.11 6.12
N ARG A 98 -8.68 -2.55 7.36
CA ARG A 98 -9.51 -2.12 8.50
C ARG A 98 -9.33 -0.64 8.80
N ASP A 99 -8.08 -0.18 8.86
CA ASP A 99 -7.75 1.23 9.10
C ASP A 99 -8.35 2.11 7.99
N MET A 100 -8.23 1.69 6.72
CA MET A 100 -8.87 2.37 5.58
C MET A 100 -10.38 2.51 5.77
N THR A 101 -11.04 1.42 6.15
CA THR A 101 -12.50 1.39 6.31
C THR A 101 -12.93 2.32 7.44
N ALA A 102 -12.18 2.35 8.54
CA ALA A 102 -12.42 3.24 9.66
C ALA A 102 -12.23 4.72 9.29
N ASP A 103 -11.13 5.05 8.59
CA ASP A 103 -10.83 6.41 8.16
C ASP A 103 -11.88 6.94 7.18
N ILE A 104 -12.29 6.13 6.20
CA ILE A 104 -13.37 6.46 5.25
C ILE A 104 -14.66 6.75 6.01
N ALA A 105 -15.04 5.88 6.95
CA ALA A 105 -16.26 6.07 7.73
C ALA A 105 -16.22 7.39 8.53
N HIS A 106 -15.07 7.76 9.08
CA HIS A 106 -14.89 9.00 9.83
C HIS A 106 -15.01 10.25 8.94
N GLU A 107 -14.31 10.25 7.79
CA GLU A 107 -14.28 11.38 6.87
C GLU A 107 -15.61 11.60 6.13
N LEU A 108 -16.41 10.54 5.92
CA LEU A 108 -17.77 10.67 5.39
C LEU A 108 -18.78 11.12 6.45
N ARG A 109 -18.65 10.64 7.69
CA ARG A 109 -19.60 10.98 8.77
C ARG A 109 -19.62 12.48 9.07
N THR A 110 -18.46 13.13 9.13
CA THR A 110 -18.36 14.55 9.49
C THR A 110 -19.17 15.48 8.56
N PRO A 111 -18.99 15.48 7.23
CA PRO A 111 -19.80 16.31 6.34
C PRO A 111 -21.27 15.88 6.32
N LEU A 112 -21.59 14.58 6.48
CA LEU A 112 -22.98 14.13 6.58
C LEU A 112 -23.69 14.69 7.82
N THR A 113 -23.05 14.68 9.00
CA THR A 113 -23.60 15.30 10.21
C THR A 113 -23.83 16.80 10.03
N VAL A 114 -22.92 17.50 9.34
CA VAL A 114 -23.08 18.93 9.04
C VAL A 114 -24.22 19.19 8.07
N ILE A 115 -24.36 18.37 7.02
CA ILE A 115 -25.48 18.47 6.07
C ILE A 115 -26.79 18.25 6.82
N GLN A 116 -26.88 17.18 7.60
CA GLN A 116 -28.07 16.83 8.35
C GLN A 116 -28.47 17.95 9.32
N GLY A 117 -27.56 18.43 10.17
CA GLY A 117 -27.89 19.47 11.15
C GLY A 117 -28.29 20.81 10.51
N ASN A 118 -27.72 21.17 9.36
CA ASN A 118 -28.16 22.37 8.63
C ASN A 118 -29.56 22.20 8.02
N LEU A 119 -29.86 21.01 7.49
CA LEU A 119 -31.19 20.73 6.94
C LEU A 119 -32.25 20.66 8.05
N GLU A 120 -31.94 20.08 9.22
CA GLU A 120 -32.80 20.10 10.40
C GLU A 120 -33.09 21.54 10.85
N ALA A 121 -32.07 22.40 10.95
CA ALA A 121 -32.26 23.80 11.31
C ALA A 121 -33.12 24.60 10.29
N VAL A 122 -33.06 24.26 9.00
CA VAL A 122 -33.96 24.83 7.99
C VAL A 122 -35.39 24.32 8.17
N LEU A 123 -35.57 23.02 8.42
CA LEU A 123 -36.89 22.42 8.64
C LEU A 123 -37.58 22.94 9.91
N ASP A 124 -36.81 23.19 10.97
CA ASP A 124 -37.30 23.75 12.24
C ASP A 124 -37.55 25.27 12.17
N GLY A 125 -37.27 25.91 11.03
CA GLY A 125 -37.46 27.34 10.80
C GLY A 125 -36.41 28.24 11.47
N ILE A 126 -35.33 27.66 12.00
CA ILE A 126 -34.20 28.41 12.59
C ILE A 126 -33.40 29.12 11.49
N TYR A 127 -33.20 28.47 10.35
CA TYR A 127 -32.56 29.06 9.17
C TYR A 127 -33.53 29.20 7.99
N PRO A 128 -33.46 30.31 7.24
CA PRO A 128 -34.21 30.45 6.00
C PRO A 128 -33.63 29.51 4.93
N ALA A 129 -34.49 29.03 4.04
CA ALA A 129 -34.12 28.23 2.87
C ALA A 129 -33.55 29.10 1.74
N ASP A 130 -32.55 29.92 2.05
CA ASP A 130 -31.88 30.81 1.09
C ASP A 130 -30.50 30.28 0.66
N THR A 131 -29.90 30.96 -0.31
CA THR A 131 -28.58 30.59 -0.85
C THR A 131 -27.45 30.73 0.17
N GLN A 132 -27.59 31.59 1.17
CA GLN A 132 -26.58 31.80 2.21
C GLN A 132 -26.47 30.58 3.14
N HIS A 133 -27.59 29.94 3.48
CA HIS A 133 -27.61 28.78 4.38
C HIS A 133 -27.54 27.45 3.63
N LEU A 134 -28.14 27.35 2.43
CA LEU A 134 -28.09 26.14 1.60
C LEU A 134 -26.81 26.02 0.78
N GLY A 135 -26.13 27.13 0.46
CA GLY A 135 -24.85 27.14 -0.25
C GLY A 135 -23.79 26.26 0.43
N PRO A 136 -23.53 26.44 1.74
CA PRO A 136 -22.64 25.57 2.50
C PRO A 136 -23.02 24.08 2.48
N VAL A 137 -24.32 23.76 2.49
CA VAL A 137 -24.81 22.37 2.40
C VAL A 137 -24.43 21.76 1.05
N LEU A 138 -24.70 22.48 -0.05
CA LEU A 138 -24.31 22.07 -1.40
C LEU A 138 -22.80 21.88 -1.54
N ASP A 139 -21.99 22.73 -0.89
CA ASP A 139 -20.54 22.59 -0.89
C ASP A 139 -20.07 21.32 -0.16
N LYS A 140 -20.76 20.92 0.92
CA LYS A 140 -20.50 19.64 1.60
C LYS A 140 -20.90 18.43 0.75
N VAL A 141 -22.02 18.52 0.02
CA VAL A 141 -22.42 17.47 -0.94
C VAL A 141 -21.38 17.33 -2.05
N ARG A 142 -20.93 18.44 -2.64
CA ARG A 142 -19.87 18.44 -3.66
C ARG A 142 -18.56 17.87 -3.11
N LEU A 143 -18.22 18.17 -1.86
CA LEU A 143 -17.06 17.57 -1.18
C LEU A 143 -17.20 16.06 -1.05
N LEU A 144 -18.37 15.56 -0.63
CA LEU A 144 -18.64 14.11 -0.53
C LEU A 144 -18.51 13.41 -1.88
N ILE A 145 -19.04 14.00 -2.96
CA ILE A 145 -18.89 13.45 -4.31
C ILE A 145 -17.41 13.34 -4.69
N ARG A 146 -16.62 14.40 -4.47
CA ARG A 146 -15.17 14.37 -4.72
C ARG A 146 -14.47 13.31 -3.89
N LEU A 147 -14.78 13.20 -2.60
CA LEU A 147 -14.24 12.18 -1.70
C LEU A 147 -14.48 10.76 -2.22
N VAL A 148 -15.69 10.47 -2.70
CA VAL A 148 -16.04 9.14 -3.24
C VAL A 148 -15.21 8.83 -4.50
N GLU A 149 -15.07 9.78 -5.42
CA GLU A 149 -14.25 9.59 -6.63
C GLU A 149 -12.75 9.46 -6.32
N ASP A 150 -12.26 10.22 -5.34
CA ASP A 150 -10.90 10.16 -4.83
C ASP A 150 -10.60 8.77 -4.24
N LEU A 151 -11.53 8.24 -3.43
CA LEU A 151 -11.41 6.89 -2.85
C LEU A 151 -11.45 5.81 -3.91
N ARG A 152 -12.33 5.94 -4.91
CA ARG A 152 -12.37 5.00 -6.05
C ARG A 152 -11.05 5.02 -6.81
N THR A 153 -10.52 6.21 -7.10
CA THR A 153 -9.23 6.37 -7.80
C THR A 153 -8.10 5.74 -7.02
N LEU A 154 -8.03 5.99 -5.71
CA LEU A 154 -7.00 5.41 -4.84
C LEU A 154 -7.11 3.89 -4.78
N SER A 155 -8.33 3.35 -4.63
CA SER A 155 -8.56 1.89 -4.57
C SER A 155 -8.11 1.19 -5.85
N LEU A 156 -8.40 1.78 -7.02
CA LEU A 156 -7.94 1.24 -8.31
C LEU A 156 -6.42 1.33 -8.46
N ALA A 157 -5.80 2.41 -7.99
CA ALA A 157 -4.35 2.57 -8.03
C ALA A 157 -3.62 1.55 -7.14
N GLU A 158 -4.10 1.34 -5.91
CA GLU A 158 -3.53 0.37 -4.97
C GLU A 158 -3.68 -1.08 -5.46
N ALA A 159 -4.77 -1.40 -6.17
CA ALA A 159 -4.97 -2.69 -6.80
C ALA A 159 -4.12 -2.90 -8.07
N GLY A 160 -3.45 -1.85 -8.57
CA GLY A 160 -2.77 -1.90 -9.86
C GLY A 160 -3.73 -1.96 -11.07
N GLU A 161 -5.01 -1.64 -10.85
CA GLU A 161 -6.09 -1.74 -11.83
C GLU A 161 -6.51 -0.37 -12.37
N LEU A 162 -5.79 0.70 -12.03
CA LEU A 162 -6.11 2.05 -12.51
C LEU A 162 -5.97 2.10 -14.05
N PRO A 163 -7.08 2.27 -14.80
CA PRO A 163 -7.01 2.33 -16.25
C PRO A 163 -6.32 3.63 -16.67
N LEU A 164 -5.30 3.50 -17.51
CA LEU A 164 -4.56 4.63 -18.08
C LEU A 164 -4.75 4.68 -19.58
N HIS A 165 -5.33 5.77 -20.08
CA HIS A 165 -5.43 6.03 -21.51
C HIS A 165 -4.22 6.87 -21.94
N ARG A 166 -3.07 6.20 -22.09
CA ARG A 166 -1.81 6.87 -22.41
C ARG A 166 -1.78 7.33 -23.86
N GLN A 167 -1.45 8.58 -24.08
CA GLN A 167 -1.26 9.18 -25.39
C GLN A 167 -0.10 10.18 -25.39
N PRO A 168 0.58 10.40 -26.53
CA PRO A 168 1.61 11.43 -26.65
C PRO A 168 1.05 12.81 -26.26
N THR A 169 1.57 13.39 -25.19
CA THR A 169 1.04 14.62 -24.60
C THR A 169 2.15 15.65 -24.41
N ASP A 170 1.89 16.89 -24.81
CA ASP A 170 2.72 18.06 -24.46
C ASP A 170 2.46 18.45 -23.00
N LEU A 171 3.36 18.03 -22.11
CA LEU A 171 3.28 18.31 -20.67
C LEU A 171 3.38 19.82 -20.36
N VAL A 172 4.06 20.61 -21.19
CA VAL A 172 4.21 22.05 -20.98
C VAL A 172 2.89 22.76 -21.29
N ALA A 173 2.24 22.40 -22.39
CA ALA A 173 0.93 22.91 -22.74
C ALA A 173 -0.13 22.50 -21.69
N LEU A 174 -0.09 21.26 -21.22
CA LEU A 174 -0.96 20.78 -20.14
C LEU A 174 -0.75 21.59 -18.85
N ALA A 175 0.50 21.71 -18.39
CA ALA A 175 0.87 22.48 -17.19
C ALA A 175 0.38 23.94 -17.24
N ARG A 176 0.56 24.61 -18.38
CA ARG A 176 0.09 26.00 -18.58
C ARG A 176 -1.43 26.10 -18.49
N ARG A 177 -2.16 25.13 -19.03
CA ARG A 177 -3.63 25.07 -18.97
C ARG A 177 -4.13 24.90 -17.54
N VAL A 178 -3.54 23.97 -16.78
CA VAL A 178 -3.90 23.76 -15.38
C VAL A 178 -3.61 25.01 -14.56
N VAL A 179 -2.43 25.62 -14.70
CA VAL A 179 -2.09 26.86 -13.99
C VAL A 179 -3.04 28.01 -14.33
N ALA A 180 -3.50 28.13 -15.58
CA ALA A 180 -4.48 29.14 -15.95
C ALA A 180 -5.79 29.03 -15.15
N GLY A 181 -6.23 27.80 -14.85
CA GLY A 181 -7.41 27.55 -14.00
C GLY A 181 -7.24 27.99 -12.54
N PHE A 182 -6.00 28.01 -12.02
CA PHE A 182 -5.70 28.42 -10.64
C PHE A 182 -5.42 29.92 -10.49
N ARG A 183 -5.21 30.66 -11.59
CA ARG A 183 -4.83 32.09 -11.53
C ARG A 183 -5.82 32.97 -10.77
N ALA A 184 -7.12 32.75 -10.97
CA ALA A 184 -8.16 33.56 -10.29
C ALA A 184 -8.13 33.36 -8.78
N SER A 185 -8.19 32.11 -8.32
CA SER A 185 -8.14 31.75 -6.89
C SER A 185 -6.81 32.17 -6.23
N ALA A 186 -5.69 32.00 -6.93
CA ALA A 186 -4.39 32.46 -6.44
C ALA A 186 -4.35 33.99 -6.29
N ALA A 187 -4.87 34.74 -7.27
CA ALA A 187 -4.93 36.20 -7.23
C ALA A 187 -5.84 36.73 -6.12
N GLU A 188 -7.01 36.12 -5.89
CA GLU A 188 -7.90 36.44 -4.77
C GLU A 188 -7.20 36.30 -3.40
N LYS A 189 -6.26 35.35 -3.30
CA LYS A 189 -5.46 35.13 -2.09
C LYS A 189 -4.16 35.95 -2.05
N GLY A 190 -3.87 36.72 -3.10
CA GLY A 190 -2.62 37.48 -3.22
C GLY A 190 -1.37 36.61 -3.42
N VAL A 191 -1.50 35.44 -4.06
CA VAL A 191 -0.40 34.51 -4.34
C VAL A 191 -0.03 34.57 -5.82
N ALA A 192 1.26 34.77 -6.14
CA ALA A 192 1.75 34.72 -7.51
C ALA A 192 1.93 33.27 -7.99
N ILE A 193 1.50 32.95 -9.21
CA ILE A 193 1.66 31.62 -9.79
C ILE A 193 2.38 31.69 -11.15
N GLU A 194 3.45 30.91 -11.29
CA GLU A 194 4.32 30.94 -12.47
C GLU A 194 4.63 29.53 -12.99
N VAL A 195 4.89 29.42 -14.30
CA VAL A 195 5.32 28.18 -14.95
C VAL A 195 6.69 28.39 -15.56
N THR A 196 7.65 27.56 -15.16
CA THR A 196 9.01 27.54 -15.70
C THR A 196 9.24 26.19 -16.38
N ALA A 197 9.30 26.16 -17.70
CA ALA A 197 9.44 24.90 -18.44
C ALA A 197 10.55 25.00 -19.48
N ALA A 198 11.39 23.96 -19.56
CA ALA A 198 12.25 23.73 -20.71
C ALA A 198 11.43 23.20 -21.90
N ALA A 199 12.01 23.19 -23.10
CA ALA A 199 11.43 22.44 -24.22
C ALA A 199 11.50 20.94 -23.90
N LEU A 200 10.35 20.26 -23.92
CA LEU A 200 10.23 18.84 -23.60
C LEU A 200 9.65 18.08 -24.79
N PRO A 201 10.09 16.84 -25.04
CA PRO A 201 9.44 15.96 -26.01
C PRO A 201 8.03 15.57 -25.50
N PRO A 202 7.10 15.21 -26.40
CA PRO A 202 5.85 14.59 -26.00
C PRO A 202 6.09 13.32 -25.18
N VAL A 203 5.33 13.15 -24.09
CA VAL A 203 5.44 11.98 -23.20
C VAL A 203 4.16 11.15 -23.30
N SER A 204 4.28 9.82 -23.31
CA SER A 204 3.12 8.92 -23.34
C SER A 204 2.49 8.82 -21.95
N VAL A 205 1.46 9.64 -21.69
CA VAL A 205 0.75 9.73 -20.40
C VAL A 205 -0.75 9.83 -20.59
N ASP A 206 -1.51 9.54 -19.54
CA ASP A 206 -2.93 9.90 -19.48
C ASP A 206 -3.07 11.37 -19.09
N ALA A 207 -3.44 12.22 -20.04
CA ALA A 207 -3.51 13.66 -19.84
C ALA A 207 -4.48 14.07 -18.72
N GLY A 208 -5.63 13.40 -18.59
CA GLY A 208 -6.62 13.71 -17.55
C GLY A 208 -6.11 13.34 -16.15
N ARG A 209 -5.39 12.22 -16.03
CA ARG A 209 -4.78 11.81 -14.76
C ARG A 209 -3.60 12.72 -14.38
N ILE A 210 -2.79 13.15 -15.33
CA ILE A 210 -1.71 14.12 -15.05
C ILE A 210 -2.29 15.50 -14.70
N GLU A 211 -3.39 15.92 -15.33
CA GLU A 211 -4.14 17.11 -14.92
C GLU A 211 -4.60 17.02 -13.46
N GLN A 212 -5.14 15.87 -13.05
CA GLN A 212 -5.53 15.61 -11.65
C GLN A 212 -4.32 15.70 -10.70
N VAL A 213 -3.17 15.13 -11.07
CA VAL A 213 -1.92 15.24 -10.29
C VAL A 213 -1.51 16.70 -10.12
N LEU A 214 -1.45 17.46 -11.21
CA LEU A 214 -1.07 18.87 -11.18
C LEU A 214 -2.07 19.71 -10.38
N GLY A 215 -3.36 19.45 -10.54
CA GLY A 215 -4.43 20.11 -9.79
C GLY A 215 -4.27 19.90 -8.28
N ASN A 216 -4.02 18.67 -7.83
CA ASN A 216 -3.81 18.36 -6.41
C ASN A 216 -2.56 19.05 -5.85
N LEU A 217 -1.45 19.08 -6.61
CA LEU A 217 -0.22 19.74 -6.18
C LEU A 217 -0.37 21.27 -6.11
N LEU A 218 -1.02 21.87 -7.11
CA LEU A 218 -1.26 23.30 -7.16
C LEU A 218 -2.28 23.77 -6.12
N ASP A 219 -3.37 23.04 -5.90
CA ASP A 219 -4.34 23.33 -4.84
C ASP A 219 -3.65 23.35 -3.48
N ASN A 220 -2.82 22.33 -3.20
CA ASN A 220 -2.05 22.26 -1.97
C ASN A 220 -1.09 23.46 -1.82
N ALA A 221 -0.33 23.77 -2.87
CA ALA A 221 0.62 24.88 -2.86
C ALA A 221 -0.08 26.24 -2.64
N VAL A 222 -1.13 26.55 -3.40
CA VAL A 222 -1.89 27.81 -3.26
C VAL A 222 -2.54 27.91 -1.89
N ARG A 223 -3.10 26.81 -1.38
CA ARG A 223 -3.74 26.73 -0.07
C ARG A 223 -2.78 26.97 1.09
N HIS A 224 -1.55 26.50 1.03
CA HIS A 224 -0.58 26.64 2.11
C HIS A 224 0.32 27.88 1.97
N THR A 225 0.31 28.55 0.82
CA THR A 225 1.03 29.81 0.63
C THR A 225 0.24 30.99 1.22
N PRO A 226 0.86 31.84 2.07
CA PRO A 226 0.26 33.08 2.56
C PRO A 226 0.23 34.16 1.47
N ALA A 227 -0.59 35.20 1.67
CA ALA A 227 -0.63 36.36 0.78
C ALA A 227 0.76 37.01 0.63
N GLY A 228 1.11 37.43 -0.58
CA GLY A 228 2.45 37.91 -0.95
C GLY A 228 3.45 36.81 -1.31
N GLY A 229 3.07 35.53 -1.16
CA GLY A 229 3.91 34.39 -1.54
C GLY A 229 3.86 34.04 -3.03
N ARG A 230 4.63 33.01 -3.40
CA ARG A 230 4.76 32.52 -4.78
C ARG A 230 4.63 31.00 -4.84
N VAL A 231 3.99 30.53 -5.92
CA VAL A 231 3.96 29.13 -6.35
C VAL A 231 4.57 29.02 -7.74
N THR A 232 5.54 28.12 -7.93
CA THR A 232 6.22 27.88 -9.20
C THR A 232 6.05 26.43 -9.62
N LEU A 233 5.47 26.20 -10.79
CA LEU A 233 5.42 24.90 -11.45
C LEU A 233 6.61 24.79 -12.42
N SER A 234 7.54 23.89 -12.13
CA SER A 234 8.73 23.65 -12.94
C SER A 234 8.67 22.31 -13.68
N LEU A 235 9.04 22.32 -14.97
CA LEU A 235 9.17 21.11 -15.78
C LEU A 235 10.53 21.09 -16.46
N ARG A 236 11.28 20.00 -16.27
CA ARG A 236 12.60 19.81 -16.90
C ARG A 236 12.85 18.35 -17.24
N GLN A 237 13.58 18.11 -18.32
CA GLN A 237 14.12 16.78 -18.62
C GLN A 237 15.37 16.55 -17.76
N ASP A 238 15.50 15.33 -17.23
CA ASP A 238 16.72 14.85 -16.61
C ASP A 238 17.29 13.73 -17.48
N ASP A 239 18.42 14.05 -18.11
CA ASP A 239 19.14 13.20 -19.05
C ASP A 239 20.19 12.30 -18.39
N ARG A 240 20.21 12.22 -17.06
CA ARG A 240 21.14 11.34 -16.34
C ARG A 240 20.87 9.88 -16.68
N GLU A 241 21.90 9.20 -17.21
CA GLU A 241 21.87 7.75 -17.42
C GLU A 241 21.76 6.99 -16.08
N PRO A 242 21.08 5.82 -16.06
CA PRO A 242 20.59 5.04 -17.19
C PRO A 242 19.10 5.30 -17.56
N HIS A 243 18.44 6.30 -16.97
CA HIS A 243 17.00 6.49 -17.16
C HIS A 243 16.66 7.96 -17.45
N ARG A 244 16.36 8.26 -18.72
CA ARG A 244 15.79 9.56 -19.11
C ARG A 244 14.41 9.71 -18.48
N ARG A 245 14.20 10.82 -17.76
CA ARG A 245 12.94 11.10 -17.06
C ARG A 245 12.56 12.56 -17.20
N ILE A 246 11.27 12.86 -17.09
CA ILE A 246 10.78 14.23 -16.89
C ILE A 246 10.57 14.48 -15.40
N ARG A 247 11.18 15.54 -14.88
CA ARG A 247 10.90 16.06 -13.55
C ARG A 247 9.82 17.12 -13.64
N VAL A 248 8.77 16.96 -12.85
CA VAL A 248 7.75 17.97 -12.62
C VAL A 248 7.76 18.31 -11.14
N ALA A 249 7.80 19.60 -10.79
CA ALA A 249 7.82 20.02 -9.39
C ALA A 249 7.01 21.30 -9.18
N VAL A 250 6.20 21.32 -8.11
CA VAL A 250 5.51 22.50 -7.60
C VAL A 250 6.24 22.96 -6.35
N THR A 251 6.75 24.20 -6.37
CA THR A 251 7.44 24.84 -5.25
C THR A 251 6.59 26.00 -4.73
N ASP A 252 6.33 26.02 -3.43
CA ASP A 252 5.67 27.13 -2.74
C ASP A 252 6.60 27.83 -1.75
N THR A 253 6.26 29.07 -1.37
CA THR A 253 6.93 29.86 -0.32
C THR A 253 6.13 29.85 1.00
N GLY A 254 5.41 28.76 1.28
CA GLY A 254 4.60 28.59 2.48
C GLY A 254 5.43 28.31 3.75
N PRO A 255 4.76 27.89 4.84
CA PRO A 255 5.40 27.66 6.13
C PRO A 255 6.34 26.43 6.17
N GLY A 256 6.37 25.63 5.10
CA GLY A 256 7.10 24.37 5.06
C GLY A 256 6.43 23.25 5.86
N ILE A 257 6.98 22.05 5.74
CA ILE A 257 6.54 20.82 6.39
C ILE A 257 7.62 20.40 7.40
N PRO A 258 7.26 20.05 8.64
CA PRO A 258 8.21 19.53 9.62
C PRO A 258 8.90 18.23 9.13
N PRO A 259 10.20 18.01 9.39
CA PRO A 259 10.91 16.81 8.95
C PRO A 259 10.26 15.49 9.39
N GLU A 260 9.64 15.47 10.58
CA GLU A 260 8.92 14.32 11.11
C GLU A 260 7.64 13.98 10.33
N ALA A 261 7.05 14.97 9.66
CA ALA A 261 5.84 14.78 8.86
C ALA A 261 6.14 14.41 7.40
N LEU A 262 7.31 14.80 6.89
CA LEU A 262 7.70 14.65 5.49
C LEU A 262 7.59 13.21 4.94
N PRO A 263 7.97 12.14 5.68
CA PRO A 263 7.84 10.76 5.20
C PRO A 263 6.39 10.32 5.00
N HIS A 264 5.44 10.97 5.69
CA HIS A 264 4.06 10.51 5.79
C HIS A 264 3.10 11.32 4.90
N ILE A 265 3.54 12.39 4.23
CA ILE A 265 2.64 13.29 3.49
C ILE A 265 1.92 12.64 2.31
N PHE A 266 2.46 11.53 1.78
CA PHE A 266 1.85 10.75 0.72
C PHE A 266 0.97 9.61 1.25
N GLU A 267 0.88 9.45 2.58
CA GLU A 267 -0.07 8.54 3.20
C GLU A 267 -1.48 9.14 3.12
N ARG A 268 -2.47 8.29 2.86
CA ARG A 268 -3.88 8.67 2.83
C ARG A 268 -4.32 9.22 4.18
N PHE A 269 -5.21 10.22 4.13
CA PHE A 269 -5.77 10.90 5.30
C PHE A 269 -4.74 11.56 6.22
N TYR A 270 -3.46 11.57 5.84
CA TYR A 270 -2.40 12.19 6.64
C TYR A 270 -2.52 13.70 6.59
N ARG A 271 -2.40 14.34 7.75
CA ARG A 271 -2.41 15.80 7.92
C ARG A 271 -1.39 16.16 8.99
N ALA A 272 -0.40 16.99 8.63
CA ALA A 272 0.69 17.39 9.53
C ALA A 272 0.22 18.20 10.75
N GLU A 273 -0.93 18.88 10.66
CA GLU A 273 -1.50 19.67 11.76
C GLU A 273 -2.88 19.08 12.14
N ARG A 274 -2.94 18.37 13.28
CA ARG A 274 -4.22 17.89 13.86
C ARG A 274 -5.01 18.99 14.56
N ASP A 275 -4.37 20.09 14.99
CA ASP A 275 -4.95 21.02 15.98
C ASP A 275 -5.17 22.47 15.55
N ARG A 276 -4.93 22.89 14.30
CA ARG A 276 -5.29 24.26 13.87
C ARG A 276 -6.02 24.28 12.54
N ALA A 277 -7.18 24.92 12.57
CA ALA A 277 -8.12 25.18 11.49
C ALA A 277 -8.93 23.97 10.98
N ARG A 278 -10.03 23.70 11.69
CA ARG A 278 -11.29 23.14 11.14
C ARG A 278 -11.91 23.99 9.99
N ARG A 279 -11.12 24.88 9.37
CA ARG A 279 -11.49 25.80 8.29
C ARG A 279 -10.70 25.59 6.99
N SER A 280 -9.53 24.95 7.02
CA SER A 280 -8.79 24.57 5.80
C SER A 280 -9.10 23.10 5.45
N GLY A 281 -10.26 22.85 4.83
CA GLY A 281 -10.78 21.52 4.49
C GLY A 281 -10.01 20.80 3.37
N GLY A 282 -8.95 20.07 3.72
CA GLY A 282 -8.27 19.14 2.83
C GLY A 282 -8.53 17.73 3.32
N THR A 283 -8.86 16.82 2.41
CA THR A 283 -9.27 15.43 2.72
C THR A 283 -8.11 14.54 3.14
N GLY A 284 -6.85 15.01 2.98
CA GLY A 284 -5.65 14.18 3.16
C GLY A 284 -5.48 13.11 2.07
N LEU A 285 -6.35 13.06 1.06
CA LEU A 285 -6.25 12.10 -0.05
C LEU A 285 -5.45 12.63 -1.25
N GLY A 286 -5.36 13.96 -1.41
CA GLY A 286 -4.79 14.57 -2.62
C GLY A 286 -3.38 14.09 -2.96
N LEU A 287 -2.46 14.05 -1.98
CA LEU A 287 -1.09 13.59 -2.20
C LEU A 287 -0.99 12.06 -2.36
N ALA A 288 -1.85 11.29 -1.68
CA ALA A 288 -1.93 9.84 -1.88
C ALA A 288 -2.40 9.50 -3.31
N ILE A 289 -3.34 10.25 -3.86
CA ILE A 289 -3.79 10.15 -5.25
C ILE A 289 -2.66 10.52 -6.21
N VAL A 290 -1.91 11.60 -5.91
CA VAL A 290 -0.73 11.97 -6.71
C VAL A 290 0.25 10.80 -6.79
N LYS A 291 0.56 10.17 -5.64
CA LYS A 291 1.41 8.98 -5.59
C LYS A 291 0.84 7.84 -6.44
N GLY A 292 -0.41 7.44 -6.23
CA GLY A 292 -1.02 6.33 -6.96
C GLY A 292 -1.07 6.54 -8.48
N ILE A 293 -1.42 7.73 -8.94
CA ILE A 293 -1.44 8.06 -10.37
C ILE A 293 -0.03 8.04 -10.95
N VAL A 294 0.94 8.65 -10.28
CA VAL A 294 2.34 8.71 -10.75
C VAL A 294 2.95 7.31 -10.81
N GLU A 295 2.73 6.48 -9.77
CA GLU A 295 3.21 5.09 -9.74
C GLU A 295 2.56 4.24 -10.82
N ALA A 296 1.26 4.42 -11.10
CA ALA A 296 0.59 3.76 -12.22
C ALA A 296 1.20 4.14 -13.59
N HIS A 297 1.81 5.33 -13.70
CA HIS A 297 2.58 5.75 -14.87
C HIS A 297 4.01 5.20 -14.92
N GLY A 298 4.45 4.44 -13.91
CA GLY A 298 5.84 3.99 -13.74
C GLY A 298 6.77 5.08 -13.22
N GLY A 299 6.19 6.16 -12.66
CA GLY A 299 6.90 7.29 -12.10
C GLY A 299 7.21 7.14 -10.61
N GLN A 300 7.81 8.19 -10.03
CA GLN A 300 8.11 8.26 -8.59
C GLN A 300 7.82 9.66 -8.06
N VAL A 301 7.20 9.76 -6.89
CA VAL A 301 6.97 11.03 -6.19
C VAL A 301 8.10 11.34 -5.22
N TRP A 302 8.30 12.62 -4.92
CA TRP A 302 9.27 13.09 -3.92
C TRP A 302 8.83 14.43 -3.34
N ALA A 303 9.35 14.76 -2.16
CA ALA A 303 9.13 16.06 -1.53
C ALA A 303 10.38 16.52 -0.77
N GLU A 304 10.61 17.83 -0.82
CA GLU A 304 11.68 18.52 -0.12
C GLU A 304 11.05 19.72 0.59
N SER A 305 11.25 19.84 1.90
CA SER A 305 10.71 20.95 2.66
C SER A 305 11.55 21.23 3.90
N ALA A 306 11.58 22.49 4.30
CA ALA A 306 12.12 22.91 5.58
C ALA A 306 11.18 23.96 6.18
N LYS A 307 10.94 23.85 7.49
CA LYS A 307 10.08 24.79 8.23
C LYS A 307 10.55 26.24 7.99
N GLY A 308 9.62 27.08 7.53
CA GLY A 308 9.83 28.50 7.22
C GLY A 308 10.46 28.79 5.85
N ARG A 309 10.74 27.78 5.01
CA ARG A 309 11.40 27.95 3.70
C ARG A 309 10.54 27.52 2.51
N GLY A 310 9.28 27.17 2.75
CA GLY A 310 8.39 26.63 1.71
C GLY A 310 8.56 25.13 1.50
N THR A 311 7.83 24.63 0.51
CA THR A 311 7.78 23.19 0.20
C THR A 311 7.93 23.00 -1.30
N THR A 312 8.66 21.98 -1.70
CA THR A 312 8.68 21.49 -3.07
C THR A 312 8.17 20.06 -3.09
N ILE A 313 7.10 19.81 -3.84
CA ILE A 313 6.58 18.46 -4.09
C ILE A 313 6.63 18.23 -5.59
N GLY A 314 7.11 17.06 -6.00
CA GLY A 314 7.24 16.74 -7.40
C GLY A 314 7.18 15.26 -7.68
N PHE A 315 7.28 14.95 -8.97
CA PHE A 315 7.30 13.61 -9.47
C PHE A 315 8.18 13.47 -10.70
N TRP A 316 8.54 12.22 -10.98
CA TRP A 316 9.28 11.79 -12.15
C TRP A 316 8.37 10.98 -13.05
N LEU A 317 8.41 11.24 -14.35
CA LEU A 317 7.78 10.39 -15.36
C LEU A 317 8.86 9.75 -16.23
N PRO A 318 8.77 8.45 -16.55
CA PRO A 318 9.66 7.82 -17.51
C PRO A 318 9.38 8.37 -18.92
N LEU A 319 10.42 8.55 -19.73
CA LEU A 319 10.28 9.04 -21.11
C LEU A 319 9.92 7.96 -22.14
N GLY A 320 9.86 6.68 -21.74
CA GLY A 320 9.73 5.55 -22.65
C GLY A 320 11.09 5.03 -23.10
#